data_AF-A0A0E9N185-F1
#
_entry.id   AF-A0A0E9N185-F1
#
_cell.length_a   1.000
_cell.length_b   1.000
_cell.length_c   1.000
_cell.angle_alpha   90.00
_cell.angle_beta   90.00
_cell.angle_gamma   90.00
#
_symmetry.space_group_name_H-M   'P 1'
#
loop_
_entity.id
_entity.type
_entity.pdbx_description
1 polymer ?
#
loop_
_entity_poly.entity_id
_entity_poly.type
_entity_poly.pdbx_seq_one_letter_code
_entity_poly.pdbx_strand_id
1 'polypeptide(L)'
;MHRHMIKFNELQPGDYVYAQYEGERWEGIVNELNSEDKEVCVQTDVQDFWFKPEDLLPIPLTEGELFKLNFEKELNGNGSVKYKKGPFRIMLDKEDGFGDFEIWYREDRRHIKQPISVHQLQNHYYQMTKVELGRN
;
A
#
# COMPACT_ATOMS: atom_id res chain seq x y z
N MET A 1 -9.49 19.76 1.33
CA MET A 1 -8.66 18.54 1.22
C MET A 1 -9.59 17.40 0.87
N HIS A 2 -9.36 16.70 -0.24
CA HIS A 2 -10.23 15.59 -0.66
C HIS A 2 -9.88 14.34 0.15
N ARG A 3 -10.74 13.95 1.09
CA ARG A 3 -10.64 12.68 1.82
C ARG A 3 -10.83 11.56 0.80
N HIS A 4 -9.75 10.89 0.41
CA HIS A 4 -9.84 9.71 -0.46
C HIS A 4 -10.29 8.55 0.41
N MET A 5 -11.56 8.15 0.28
CA MET A 5 -12.10 6.97 0.94
C MET A 5 -11.62 5.73 0.18
N ILE A 6 -11.23 4.68 0.91
CA ILE A 6 -10.88 3.40 0.28
C ILE A 6 -12.18 2.73 -0.19
N LYS A 7 -12.18 2.20 -1.41
CA LYS A 7 -13.31 1.39 -1.88
C LYS A 7 -13.18 -0.02 -1.32
N PHE A 8 -14.28 -0.59 -0.80
CA PHE A 8 -14.31 -1.94 -0.26
C PHE A 8 -13.69 -3.00 -1.21
N ASN A 9 -13.99 -2.89 -2.51
CA ASN A 9 -13.49 -3.83 -3.52
C ASN A 9 -11.99 -3.68 -3.84
N GLU A 10 -11.32 -2.64 -3.32
CA GLU A 10 -9.87 -2.46 -3.43
C GLU A 10 -9.12 -3.06 -2.23
N LEU A 11 -9.83 -3.47 -1.17
CA LEU A 11 -9.23 -4.08 0.02
C LEU A 11 -9.10 -5.59 -0.11
N GLN A 12 -8.03 -6.12 0.48
CA GLN A 12 -7.76 -7.55 0.61
C GLN A 12 -7.16 -7.83 2.00
N PRO A 13 -7.31 -9.06 2.54
CA PRO A 13 -6.54 -9.49 3.70
C PRO A 13 -5.04 -9.24 3.50
N GLY A 14 -4.39 -8.71 4.53
CA GLY A 14 -2.98 -8.28 4.50
C GLY A 14 -2.75 -6.82 4.13
N ASP A 15 -3.76 -6.09 3.65
CA ASP A 15 -3.61 -4.67 3.33
C ASP A 15 -3.39 -3.80 4.56
N TYR A 16 -2.45 -2.85 4.46
CA TYR A 16 -2.22 -1.84 5.49
C TYR A 16 -3.12 -0.63 5.27
N VAL A 17 -3.86 -0.27 6.32
CA VAL A 17 -4.80 0.86 6.32
C VAL A 17 -4.68 1.66 7.62
N TYR A 18 -5.21 2.88 7.62
CA TYR A 18 -5.52 3.58 8.85
C TYR A 18 -6.99 3.39 9.19
N ALA A 19 -7.29 2.87 10.38
CA ALA A 19 -8.62 2.90 10.96
C ALA A 19 -8.80 4.18 11.78
N GLN A 20 -9.95 4.84 11.66
CA GLN A 20 -10.26 6.08 12.38
C GLN A 20 -11.64 5.98 13.03
N TYR A 21 -11.69 6.19 14.35
CA TYR A 21 -12.93 6.20 15.12
C TYR A 21 -12.84 7.21 16.27
N GLU A 22 -13.90 7.97 16.52
CA GLU A 22 -13.98 9.00 17.58
C GLU A 22 -12.81 10.00 17.63
N GLY A 23 -12.17 10.27 16.47
CA GLY A 23 -11.03 11.18 16.37
C GLY A 23 -9.67 10.55 16.64
N GLU A 24 -9.64 9.30 17.10
CA GLU A 24 -8.44 8.48 17.20
C GLU A 24 -8.16 7.77 15.88
N ARG A 25 -6.89 7.47 15.61
CA ARG A 25 -6.43 6.82 14.39
C ARG A 25 -5.37 5.79 14.71
N TRP A 26 -5.57 4.59 14.19
CA TRP A 26 -4.66 3.46 14.33
C TRP A 26 -4.21 2.99 12.96
N GLU A 27 -2.97 2.56 12.88
CA GLU A 27 -2.49 1.77 11.74
C GLU A 27 -2.84 0.31 12.00
N GLY A 28 -3.33 -0.39 10.98
CA GLY A 28 -3.72 -1.79 11.12
C GLY A 28 -3.65 -2.57 9.82
N ILE A 29 -3.88 -3.87 9.94
CA ILE A 29 -3.86 -4.83 8.85
C ILE A 29 -5.27 -5.35 8.64
N VAL A 30 -5.76 -5.35 7.41
CA VAL A 30 -7.03 -6.02 7.08
C VAL A 30 -6.88 -7.51 7.34
N ASN A 31 -7.68 -8.06 8.25
CA ASN A 31 -7.71 -9.48 8.57
C ASN A 31 -8.81 -10.21 7.78
N GLU A 32 -10.00 -9.60 7.70
CA GLU A 32 -11.19 -10.21 7.07
C GLU A 32 -12.09 -9.16 6.41
N LEU A 33 -12.86 -9.58 5.40
CA LEU A 33 -13.86 -8.76 4.70
C LEU A 33 -15.24 -9.42 4.79
N ASN A 34 -16.20 -8.75 5.45
CA ASN A 34 -17.60 -9.16 5.44
C ASN A 34 -18.31 -8.49 4.25
N SER A 35 -18.60 -9.29 3.22
CA SER A 35 -19.25 -8.80 1.99
C SER A 35 -20.75 -8.54 2.14
N GLU A 36 -21.42 -9.13 3.13
CA GLU A 36 -22.85 -8.96 3.39
C GLU A 36 -23.11 -7.57 3.99
N ASP A 37 -22.41 -7.24 5.08
CA ASP A 37 -22.58 -5.98 5.80
C ASP A 37 -21.62 -4.86 5.35
N LYS A 38 -20.73 -5.18 4.40
CA LYS A 38 -19.64 -4.31 3.92
C LYS A 38 -18.80 -3.77 5.07
N GLU A 39 -18.28 -4.69 5.87
CA GLU A 39 -17.42 -4.39 7.01
C GLU A 39 -16.04 -4.98 6.80
N VAL A 40 -15.04 -4.31 7.35
CA VAL A 40 -13.64 -4.68 7.23
C VAL A 40 -13.11 -4.92 8.64
N CYS A 41 -12.66 -6.13 8.90
CA CYS A 41 -11.97 -6.45 10.14
C CYS A 41 -10.53 -5.96 10.02
N VAL A 42 -10.14 -5.02 10.88
CA VAL A 42 -8.78 -4.50 10.95
C VAL A 42 -8.16 -4.94 12.27
N GLN A 43 -7.06 -5.69 12.17
CA GLN A 43 -6.20 -6.01 13.28
C GLN A 43 -5.31 -4.80 13.58
N THR A 44 -5.52 -4.21 14.76
CA THR A 44 -4.68 -3.13 15.31
C THR A 44 -3.63 -3.70 16.26
N ASP A 45 -2.84 -2.83 16.88
CA ASP A 45 -1.92 -3.19 17.96
C ASP A 45 -2.64 -3.56 19.27
N VAL A 46 -3.92 -3.20 19.42
CA VAL A 46 -4.75 -3.52 20.59
C VAL A 46 -5.50 -4.84 20.38
N GLN A 47 -6.34 -4.91 19.35
CA GLN A 47 -7.17 -6.07 18.99
C GLN A 47 -7.81 -5.90 17.60
N ASP A 48 -8.64 -6.87 17.21
CA ASP A 48 -9.43 -6.85 15.99
C ASP A 48 -10.73 -6.05 16.19
N PHE A 49 -11.05 -5.19 15.22
CA PHE A 49 -12.30 -4.43 15.19
C PHE A 49 -12.88 -4.40 13.78
N TRP A 50 -14.21 -4.38 13.70
CA TRP A 50 -14.94 -4.22 12.45
C TRP A 50 -15.23 -2.75 12.18
N PHE A 51 -14.84 -2.27 11.00
CA PHE A 51 -15.01 -0.89 10.55
C PHE A 51 -15.85 -0.84 9.28
N LYS A 52 -16.55 0.28 9.06
CA LYS A 52 -17.09 0.59 7.74
C LYS A 52 -15.97 1.17 6.85
N PRO A 53 -16.03 1.03 5.52
CA PRO A 53 -15.01 1.59 4.62
C PRO A 53 -14.79 3.11 4.77
N GLU A 54 -15.80 3.85 5.24
CA GLU A 54 -15.71 5.30 5.51
C GLU A 54 -14.82 5.65 6.72
N ASP A 55 -14.67 4.70 7.66
CA ASP A 55 -13.78 4.78 8.82
C ASP A 55 -12.35 4.38 8.46
N LEU A 56 -12.12 3.90 7.23
CA LEU A 56 -10.81 3.53 6.74
C LEU A 56 -10.21 4.62 5.85
N LEU A 57 -8.95 4.93 6.12
CA LEU A 57 -8.16 5.88 5.36
C LEU A 57 -6.97 5.18 4.70
N PRO A 58 -6.62 5.57 3.47
CA PRO A 58 -5.44 5.05 2.81
C PRO A 58 -4.17 5.52 3.50
N ILE A 59 -3.16 4.65 3.57
CA ILE A 59 -1.78 5.04 3.87
C ILE A 59 -1.15 5.52 2.56
N PRO A 60 -0.73 6.80 2.43
CA PRO A 60 -0.05 7.27 1.23
C PRO A 60 1.24 6.49 0.98
N LEU A 61 1.52 6.15 -0.27
CA LEU A 61 2.80 5.54 -0.61
C LEU A 61 3.91 6.58 -0.52
N THR A 62 4.86 6.37 0.37
CA THR A 62 6.03 7.23 0.59
C THR A 62 7.30 6.38 0.68
N GLU A 63 8.46 7.02 0.60
CA GLU A 63 9.74 6.34 0.83
C GLU A 63 9.79 5.65 2.21
N GLY A 64 9.29 6.31 3.26
CA GLY A 64 9.22 5.74 4.60
C GLY A 64 8.39 4.44 4.65
N GLU A 65 7.27 4.39 3.93
CA GLU A 65 6.46 3.17 3.84
C GLU A 65 7.15 2.05 3.04
N LEU A 66 7.92 2.40 2.00
CA LEU A 66 8.75 1.41 1.31
C LEU A 66 9.80 0.78 2.22
N PHE A 67 10.43 1.58 3.08
CA PHE A 67 11.38 1.05 4.07
C PHE A 67 10.71 0.15 5.10
N LYS A 68 9.52 0.52 5.61
CA LYS A 68 8.74 -0.37 6.47
C LYS A 68 8.41 -1.71 5.78
N LEU A 69 8.19 -1.69 4.46
CA LEU A 69 7.98 -2.87 3.62
C LEU A 69 9.29 -3.59 3.22
N ASN A 70 10.42 -3.26 3.84
CA ASN A 70 11.73 -3.87 3.60
C ASN A 70 12.22 -3.74 2.15
N PHE A 71 11.94 -2.61 1.49
CA PHE A 71 12.59 -2.26 0.23
C PHE A 71 13.95 -1.60 0.47
N GLU A 72 14.92 -1.92 -0.38
CA GLU A 72 16.24 -1.29 -0.40
C GLU A 72 16.29 -0.17 -1.44
N LYS A 73 16.72 1.03 -1.04
CA LYS A 73 16.94 2.16 -1.94
C LYS A 73 18.29 2.04 -2.66
N GLU A 74 18.30 2.43 -3.92
CA GLU A 74 19.49 2.60 -4.75
C GLU A 74 19.35 3.89 -5.55
N LEU A 75 20.30 4.81 -5.39
CA LEU A 75 20.39 6.02 -6.19
C LEU A 75 21.12 5.71 -7.49
N ASN A 76 20.50 6.02 -8.62
CA ASN A 76 21.20 6.01 -9.89
C ASN A 76 21.93 7.34 -10.06
N GLY A 77 23.15 7.32 -10.62
CA GLY A 77 23.99 8.52 -10.79
C GLY A 77 23.40 9.62 -11.69
N ASN A 78 22.22 9.40 -12.27
CA ASN A 78 21.46 10.35 -13.09
C ASN A 78 20.30 11.04 -12.32
N GLY A 79 20.17 10.81 -11.02
CA GLY A 79 19.10 11.37 -10.18
C GLY A 79 17.84 10.52 -10.07
N SER A 80 17.72 9.45 -10.87
CA SER A 80 16.63 8.47 -10.72
C SER A 80 16.86 7.57 -9.51
N VAL A 81 15.77 7.06 -8.95
CA VAL A 81 15.78 6.25 -7.72
C VAL A 81 15.13 4.92 -7.99
N LYS A 82 15.74 3.86 -7.45
CA LYS A 82 15.23 2.51 -7.55
C LYS A 82 15.04 1.93 -6.14
N TYR A 83 13.87 1.36 -5.89
CA TYR A 83 13.62 0.56 -4.70
C TYR A 83 13.50 -0.91 -5.06
N LYS A 84 14.13 -1.79 -4.28
CA LYS A 84 14.25 -3.22 -4.56
C LYS A 84 13.68 -4.05 -3.42
N LYS A 85 12.87 -5.06 -3.74
CA LYS A 85 12.53 -6.17 -2.84
C LYS A 85 12.59 -7.47 -3.63
N GLY A 86 13.60 -8.30 -3.38
CA GLY A 86 13.86 -9.50 -4.18
C GLY A 86 14.03 -9.16 -5.68
N PRO A 87 13.20 -9.69 -6.60
CA PRO A 87 13.17 -9.31 -8.02
C PRO A 87 12.22 -8.15 -8.36
N PHE A 88 11.40 -7.68 -7.41
CA PHE A 88 10.45 -6.59 -7.64
C PHE A 88 11.15 -5.22 -7.55
N ARG A 89 10.83 -4.32 -8.47
CA ARG A 89 11.43 -2.98 -8.55
C ARG A 89 10.36 -1.91 -8.58
N ILE A 90 10.66 -0.78 -7.96
CA ILE A 90 9.95 0.50 -8.13
C ILE A 90 10.97 1.49 -8.68
N MET A 91 10.67 2.09 -9.83
CA MET A 91 11.55 3.01 -10.54
C MET A 91 10.93 4.41 -10.54
N LEU A 92 11.60 5.37 -9.90
CA LEU A 92 11.24 6.78 -9.93
C LEU A 92 12.25 7.55 -10.78
N ASP A 93 11.79 8.50 -11.60
CA ASP A 93 12.68 9.38 -12.36
C ASP A 93 13.47 10.36 -11.48
N LYS A 94 12.97 10.61 -10.26
CA LYS A 94 13.58 11.47 -9.23
C LYS A 94 13.13 11.07 -7.84
N GLU A 95 13.81 11.57 -6.80
CA GLU A 95 13.35 11.46 -5.42
C GLU A 95 11.92 12.01 -5.26
N ASP A 96 11.13 11.34 -4.42
CA ASP A 96 9.69 11.63 -4.17
C ASP A 96 8.78 11.64 -5.42
N GLY A 97 9.22 11.02 -6.53
CA GLY A 97 8.49 10.91 -7.80
C GLY A 97 7.27 9.98 -7.80
N PHE A 98 6.59 9.72 -6.67
CA PHE A 98 5.50 8.75 -6.55
C PHE A 98 4.19 9.12 -7.29
N GLY A 99 4.15 10.25 -7.99
CA GLY A 99 3.04 10.61 -8.86
C GLY A 99 3.13 10.03 -10.28
N ASP A 100 4.32 9.61 -10.70
CA ASP A 100 4.58 9.06 -12.03
C ASP A 100 5.80 8.12 -11.93
N PHE A 101 5.58 6.81 -11.96
CA PHE A 101 6.62 5.81 -11.72
C PHE A 101 6.31 4.45 -12.33
N GLU A 102 7.31 3.57 -12.39
CA GLU A 102 7.13 2.21 -12.88
C GLU A 102 7.33 1.16 -11.78
N ILE A 103 6.60 0.05 -11.92
CA ILE A 103 6.81 -1.16 -11.13
C ILE A 103 7.14 -2.34 -12.03
N TRP A 104 8.20 -3.08 -11.70
CA TRP A 104 8.71 -4.17 -12.52
C TRP A 104 8.79 -5.47 -11.71
N TYR A 105 8.43 -6.59 -12.34
CA TYR A 105 8.68 -7.94 -11.85
C TYR A 105 8.97 -8.87 -13.03
N ARG A 106 10.23 -9.30 -13.15
CA ARG A 106 10.72 -10.07 -14.31
C ARG A 106 10.45 -9.31 -15.62
N GLU A 107 9.55 -9.82 -16.47
CA GLU A 107 9.17 -9.22 -17.75
C GLU A 107 7.92 -8.32 -17.64
N ASP A 108 7.12 -8.43 -16.57
CA ASP A 108 5.94 -7.56 -16.36
C ASP A 108 6.42 -6.18 -15.87
N ARG A 109 6.02 -5.14 -16.61
CA ARG A 109 6.27 -3.74 -16.29
C ARG A 109 4.98 -2.96 -16.40
N ARG A 110 4.69 -2.16 -15.37
CA ARG A 110 3.48 -1.32 -15.32
C ARG A 110 3.87 0.12 -15.02
N HIS A 111 3.25 1.04 -15.75
CA HIS A 111 3.44 2.47 -15.57
C HIS A 111 2.29 3.04 -14.75
N ILE A 112 2.60 3.58 -13.57
CA ILE A 112 1.65 4.19 -12.64
C ILE A 112 1.73 5.71 -12.81
N LYS A 113 0.68 6.31 -13.37
CA LYS A 113 0.64 7.75 -13.72
C LYS A 113 -0.11 8.63 -12.71
N GLN A 114 -0.31 8.11 -11.50
CA GLN A 114 -0.97 8.83 -10.42
C GLN A 114 -0.45 8.34 -9.07
N PRO A 115 -0.49 9.18 -8.01
CA PRO A 115 -0.22 8.73 -6.66
C PRO A 115 -1.10 7.55 -6.27
N ILE A 116 -0.49 6.53 -5.65
CA ILE A 116 -1.21 5.38 -5.10
C ILE A 116 -0.98 5.27 -3.59
N SER A 117 -1.80 4.46 -2.95
CA SER A 117 -1.68 4.14 -1.53
C SER A 117 -0.95 2.81 -1.32
N VAL A 118 -0.53 2.53 -0.09
CA VAL A 118 0.18 1.29 0.28
C VAL A 118 -0.62 0.04 -0.14
N HIS A 119 -1.91 -0.07 0.19
CA HIS A 119 -2.76 -1.19 -0.23
C HIS A 119 -2.81 -1.38 -1.76
N GLN A 120 -2.78 -0.29 -2.54
CA GLN A 120 -2.74 -0.40 -4.01
C GLN A 120 -1.40 -0.94 -4.51
N LEU A 121 -0.28 -0.57 -3.85
CA LEU A 121 1.02 -1.20 -4.12
C LEU A 121 1.01 -2.68 -3.73
N GLN A 122 0.42 -3.04 -2.59
CA GLN A 122 0.29 -4.44 -2.15
C GLN A 122 -0.52 -5.26 -3.17
N ASN A 123 -1.64 -4.73 -3.65
CA ASN A 123 -2.43 -5.32 -4.71
C ASN A 123 -1.64 -5.50 -6.01
N HIS A 124 -0.90 -4.48 -6.46
CA HIS A 124 -0.04 -4.60 -7.63
C HIS A 124 1.03 -5.66 -7.45
N TYR A 125 1.69 -5.68 -6.29
CA TYR A 125 2.70 -6.66 -5.94
C TYR A 125 2.11 -8.08 -5.95
N TYR A 126 0.96 -8.30 -5.32
CA TYR A 126 0.28 -9.59 -5.33
C TYR A 126 -0.12 -10.02 -6.74
N GLN A 127 -0.68 -9.10 -7.55
CA GLN A 127 -1.06 -9.42 -8.93
C GLN A 127 0.12 -9.88 -9.77
N MET A 128 1.30 -9.27 -9.59
CA MET A 128 2.53 -9.56 -10.34
C MET A 128 3.28 -10.79 -9.79
N THR A 129 3.32 -10.97 -8.47
CA THR A 129 4.18 -11.98 -7.81
C THR A 129 3.44 -13.20 -7.28
N LYS A 130 2.12 -13.08 -7.05
CA LYS A 130 1.28 -14.02 -6.29
C LYS A 130 1.73 -14.25 -4.85
N VAL A 131 2.44 -13.29 -4.29
CA VAL A 131 2.92 -13.27 -2.89
C VAL A 131 2.40 -12.00 -2.22
N GLU A 132 2.02 -12.10 -0.95
CA GLU A 132 1.60 -10.94 -0.16
C GLU A 132 2.79 -10.01 0.14
N LEU A 133 2.55 -8.69 0.09
CA LEU A 133 3.54 -7.69 0.45
C LEU A 133 3.33 -7.24 1.89
N GLY A 134 4.08 -7.84 2.81
CA GLY A 134 4.08 -7.49 4.23
C GLY A 134 5.42 -6.89 4.72
N ARG A 135 5.42 -6.42 5.98
CA ARG A 135 6.57 -5.83 6.68
C ARG A 135 7.49 -6.87 7.37
N ASN A 136 7.31 -8.15 7.05
CA ASN A 136 8.06 -9.26 7.62
C ASN A 136 9.51 -9.31 7.11
#